data_AF-A0A2G8PE71-F1
#
_entry.id   AF-A0A2G8PE71-F1
#
_cell.length_a   1.000
_cell.length_b   1.000
_cell.length_c   1.000
_cell.angle_alpha   90.00
_cell.angle_beta   90.00
_cell.angle_gamma   90.00
#
_symmetry.space_group_name_H-M   'P 1'
#
loop_
_entity.id
_entity.type
_entity.pdbx_description
1 polymer ?
#
loop_
_entity_poly.entity_id
_entity_poly.type
_entity_poly.pdbx_seq_one_letter_code
_entity_poly.pdbx_strand_id
1 'polypeptide(L)'
;MLPRLGAGEPLASLQVIGHSVQGRPIYLWQLTQGIRPLLLVGGVHGDEVEGYALIERYVASGKWRSLEGRAALWAIPCLNPDGCALGQRLNANGVDLNRNLPTQDWIAASLEARYPPGAAPGSEPETQALLASLAQIRPRFVLSTHSCQDDPYVNYNGPALELAQVMAARNGLPVTDDIGYPTPGSLGTWAGQERRIPTLTLELLRRRC
;
A
#
# COMPACT_ATOMS: atom_id res chain seq x y z
N MET A 1 -4.35 -4.50 -14.99
CA MET A 1 -4.39 -5.82 -15.68
C MET A 1 -3.90 -6.84 -14.66
N LEU A 2 -4.55 -8.00 -14.47
CA LEU A 2 -4.06 -8.98 -13.48
C LEU A 2 -2.62 -9.40 -13.83
N PRO A 3 -1.66 -9.39 -12.90
CA PRO A 3 -0.32 -9.87 -13.18
C PRO A 3 -0.39 -11.33 -13.63
N ARG A 4 0.24 -11.63 -14.78
CA ARG A 4 0.34 -13.02 -15.27
C ARG A 4 1.28 -13.76 -14.34
N LEU A 5 0.71 -14.66 -13.54
CA LEU A 5 1.50 -15.67 -12.83
C LEU A 5 2.20 -16.56 -13.86
N GLY A 6 3.45 -16.93 -13.60
CA GLY A 6 4.11 -17.99 -14.35
C GLY A 6 3.25 -19.26 -14.35
N ALA A 7 3.15 -19.93 -15.50
CA ALA A 7 2.26 -21.06 -15.70
C ALA A 7 2.46 -22.17 -14.66
N GLY A 8 1.36 -22.65 -14.07
CA GLY A 8 1.28 -24.01 -13.52
C GLY A 8 0.96 -24.22 -12.04
N GLU A 9 0.94 -23.20 -11.17
CA GLU A 9 0.85 -23.46 -9.71
C GLU A 9 -0.12 -22.51 -9.01
N PRO A 10 -1.03 -23.01 -8.14
CA PRO A 10 -2.11 -22.20 -7.59
C PRO A 10 -1.59 -21.19 -6.56
N LEU A 11 -2.10 -19.96 -6.65
CA LEU A 11 -2.17 -19.06 -5.50
C LEU A 11 -2.88 -19.77 -4.35
N ALA A 12 -2.55 -19.41 -3.12
CA ALA A 12 -3.38 -19.83 -1.99
C ALA A 12 -4.83 -19.34 -2.16
N SER A 13 -5.01 -18.08 -2.62
CA SER A 13 -6.31 -17.58 -3.11
C SER A 13 -6.18 -16.24 -3.85
N LEU A 14 -7.18 -15.92 -4.69
CA LEU A 14 -7.39 -14.59 -5.29
C LEU A 14 -8.84 -14.18 -5.04
N GLN A 15 -9.05 -12.99 -4.48
CA GLN A 15 -10.39 -12.45 -4.23
C GLN A 15 -10.52 -11.02 -4.74
N VAL A 16 -11.73 -10.66 -5.17
CA VAL A 16 -12.13 -9.27 -5.38
C VAL A 16 -12.65 -8.74 -4.05
N ILE A 17 -11.99 -7.74 -3.48
CA ILE A 17 -12.32 -7.17 -2.15
C ILE A 17 -13.23 -5.95 -2.24
N GLY A 18 -13.48 -5.46 -3.45
CA GLY A 18 -14.27 -4.28 -3.71
C GLY A 18 -14.10 -3.82 -5.15
N HIS A 19 -14.76 -2.72 -5.47
CA HIS A 19 -14.61 -2.05 -6.76
C HIS A 19 -14.28 -0.58 -6.50
N SER A 20 -13.47 0.01 -7.38
CA SER A 20 -13.22 1.44 -7.38
C SER A 20 -14.47 2.25 -7.73
N VAL A 21 -14.37 3.57 -7.64
CA VAL A 21 -15.43 4.51 -8.04
C VAL A 21 -15.98 4.23 -9.45
N GLN A 22 -15.11 3.92 -10.41
CA GLN A 22 -15.52 3.58 -11.79
C GLN A 22 -15.78 2.08 -12.01
N GLY A 23 -15.92 1.30 -10.93
CA GLY A 23 -16.29 -0.11 -11.01
C GLY A 23 -15.16 -1.06 -11.40
N ARG A 24 -13.89 -0.64 -11.34
CA ARG A 24 -12.76 -1.55 -11.59
C ARG A 24 -12.53 -2.43 -10.36
N PRO A 25 -12.35 -3.75 -10.53
CA PRO A 25 -12.15 -4.65 -9.39
C PRO A 25 -10.82 -4.38 -8.68
N ILE A 26 -10.86 -4.39 -7.35
CA ILE A 26 -9.68 -4.33 -6.47
C ILE A 26 -9.39 -5.76 -6.00
N TYR A 27 -8.17 -6.22 -6.23
CA TYR A 27 -7.79 -7.60 -5.97
C TYR A 27 -6.93 -7.73 -4.71
N LEU A 28 -7.24 -8.75 -3.91
CA LEU A 28 -6.39 -9.22 -2.82
C LEU A 28 -5.92 -10.65 -3.14
N TRP A 29 -4.61 -10.81 -3.10
CA TRP A 29 -3.91 -12.05 -3.38
C TRP A 29 -3.43 -12.64 -2.07
N GLN A 30 -3.77 -13.89 -1.79
CA GLN A 30 -3.05 -14.69 -0.80
C GLN A 30 -1.98 -15.48 -1.54
N LEU A 31 -0.73 -15.10 -1.33
CA LEU A 31 0.42 -15.73 -1.99
C LEU A 31 0.83 -16.99 -1.24
N THR A 32 0.87 -16.95 0.09
CA THR A 32 1.30 -18.07 0.93
C THR A 32 0.40 -18.29 2.15
N GLN A 33 0.44 -19.48 2.75
CA GLN A 33 -0.14 -19.76 4.07
C GLN A 33 0.92 -19.68 5.17
N GLY A 34 0.52 -19.35 6.40
CA GLY A 34 1.42 -19.34 7.56
C GLY A 34 0.85 -18.58 8.77
N ILE A 35 1.59 -18.61 9.88
CA ILE A 35 1.13 -18.05 11.17
C ILE A 35 1.44 -16.56 11.36
N ARG A 36 2.18 -15.95 10.43
CA ARG A 36 2.54 -14.52 10.45
C ARG A 36 1.91 -13.81 9.26
N PRO A 37 0.75 -13.14 9.42
CA PRO A 37 0.12 -12.42 8.32
C PRO A 37 0.91 -11.15 8.00
N LEU A 38 1.29 -11.00 6.73
CA LEU A 38 2.00 -9.83 6.19
C LEU A 38 1.17 -9.27 5.03
N LEU A 39 1.09 -7.93 4.91
CA LEU A 39 0.37 -7.29 3.81
C LEU A 39 1.28 -6.38 2.99
N LEU A 40 1.29 -6.57 1.68
CA LEU A 40 1.89 -5.66 0.71
C LEU A 40 0.79 -4.85 0.00
N VAL A 41 0.96 -3.55 -0.11
CA VAL A 41 0.02 -2.65 -0.79
C VAL A 41 0.77 -1.80 -1.80
N GLY A 42 0.29 -1.76 -3.03
CA GLY A 42 0.80 -0.88 -4.09
C GLY A 42 -0.33 -0.08 -4.75
N GLY A 43 0.06 0.92 -5.54
CA GLY A 43 -0.88 1.72 -6.33
C GLY A 43 -1.91 2.46 -5.47
N VAL A 44 -1.50 2.99 -4.31
CA VAL A 44 -2.34 3.87 -3.49
C VAL A 44 -2.52 5.21 -4.22
N HIS A 45 -1.43 5.78 -4.73
CA HIS A 45 -1.48 6.89 -5.68
C HIS A 45 -1.29 6.34 -7.10
N GLY A 46 -2.16 6.75 -8.02
CA GLY A 46 -2.18 6.16 -9.35
C GLY A 46 -1.08 6.64 -10.31
N ASP A 47 -0.43 7.76 -10.01
CA ASP A 47 0.72 8.30 -10.74
C ASP A 47 2.07 7.70 -10.27
N GLU A 48 2.05 6.81 -9.28
CA GLU A 48 3.22 6.16 -8.70
C GLU A 48 3.44 4.75 -9.27
N VAL A 49 3.70 4.72 -10.58
CA VAL A 49 3.78 3.48 -11.38
C VAL A 49 4.85 2.52 -10.85
N GLU A 50 5.97 3.04 -10.35
CA GLU A 50 7.06 2.24 -9.79
C GLU A 50 6.62 1.43 -8.57
N GLY A 51 5.84 2.04 -7.68
CA GLY A 51 5.31 1.39 -6.48
C GLY A 51 4.37 0.25 -6.82
N TYR A 52 3.41 0.50 -7.73
CA TYR A 52 2.52 -0.51 -8.30
C TYR A 52 3.29 -1.64 -8.99
N ALA A 53 4.21 -1.29 -9.89
CA ALA A 53 4.98 -2.25 -10.68
C ALA A 53 5.89 -3.14 -9.81
N LEU A 54 6.40 -2.63 -8.69
CA LEU A 54 7.19 -3.43 -7.76
C LEU A 54 6.37 -4.60 -7.20
N ILE A 55 5.15 -4.33 -6.71
CA ILE A 55 4.30 -5.38 -6.13
C ILE A 55 3.85 -6.36 -7.21
N GLU A 56 3.42 -5.89 -8.39
CA GLU A 56 3.05 -6.79 -9.49
C GLU A 56 4.19 -7.70 -9.92
N ARG A 57 5.40 -7.15 -10.08
CA ARG A 57 6.59 -7.94 -10.45
C ARG A 57 6.95 -8.92 -9.36
N TYR A 58 6.84 -8.54 -8.09
CA TYR A 58 7.11 -9.45 -6.98
C TYR A 58 6.12 -10.63 -6.96
N VAL A 59 4.82 -10.35 -7.12
CA VAL A 59 3.77 -11.37 -7.27
C VAL A 59 4.07 -12.29 -8.45
N ALA A 60 4.35 -11.74 -9.63
CA ALA A 60 4.63 -12.52 -10.84
C ALA A 60 5.93 -13.33 -10.75
N SER A 61 6.92 -12.86 -9.98
CA SER A 61 8.23 -13.52 -9.87
C SER A 61 8.19 -14.86 -9.15
N GLY A 62 7.19 -15.10 -8.28
CA GLY A 62 7.13 -16.31 -7.46
C GLY A 62 8.21 -16.42 -6.37
N LYS A 63 9.05 -15.40 -6.15
CA LYS A 63 10.09 -15.41 -5.11
C LYS A 63 9.52 -15.56 -3.69
N TRP A 64 8.27 -15.14 -3.51
CA TRP A 64 7.51 -15.27 -2.26
C TRP A 64 7.29 -16.72 -1.82
N ARG A 65 7.45 -17.73 -2.70
CA ARG A 65 7.25 -19.15 -2.36
C ARG A 65 8.16 -19.64 -1.22
N SER A 66 9.32 -19.01 -1.06
CA SER A 66 10.24 -19.30 0.07
C SER A 66 9.64 -18.99 1.46
N LEU A 67 8.51 -18.26 1.51
CA LEU A 67 7.80 -17.90 2.73
C LEU A 67 6.66 -18.89 3.07
N GLU A 68 6.37 -19.87 2.22
CA GLU A 68 5.30 -20.85 2.46
C GLU A 68 5.49 -21.59 3.80
N GLY A 69 4.42 -21.70 4.57
CA GLY A 69 4.43 -22.25 5.93
C GLY A 69 5.08 -21.34 6.99
N ARG A 70 5.81 -20.29 6.59
CA ARG A 70 6.49 -19.34 7.51
C ARG A 70 5.68 -18.07 7.73
N ALA A 71 5.07 -17.54 6.67
CA ALA A 71 4.26 -16.33 6.70
C ALA A 71 3.05 -16.48 5.79
N ALA A 72 1.91 -15.94 6.22
CA ALA A 72 0.77 -15.75 5.33
C ALA A 72 0.95 -14.41 4.62
N LEU A 73 1.48 -14.44 3.40
CA LEU A 73 1.76 -13.23 2.64
C LEU A 73 0.56 -12.86 1.78
N TRP A 74 0.07 -11.65 1.99
CA TRP A 74 -1.03 -11.04 1.26
C TRP A 74 -0.53 -9.87 0.43
N ALA A 75 -1.15 -9.63 -0.73
CA ALA A 75 -0.84 -8.49 -1.58
C ALA A 75 -2.10 -7.86 -2.19
N ILE A 76 -2.20 -6.53 -2.11
CA ILE A 76 -3.08 -5.69 -2.92
C ILE A 76 -2.18 -4.96 -3.91
N PRO A 77 -1.99 -5.47 -5.15
CA PRO A 77 -1.06 -4.87 -6.07
C PRO A 77 -1.43 -3.43 -6.44
N CYS A 78 -2.72 -3.16 -6.61
CA CYS A 78 -3.26 -1.85 -7.00
C CYS A 78 -4.52 -1.54 -6.18
N LEU A 79 -4.41 -0.58 -5.27
CA LEU A 79 -5.54 -0.10 -4.48
C LEU A 79 -6.41 0.90 -5.25
N ASN A 80 -5.81 1.76 -6.06
CA ASN A 80 -6.45 2.80 -6.86
C ASN A 80 -6.41 2.47 -8.37
N PRO A 81 -7.19 1.49 -8.85
CA PRO A 81 -7.15 1.10 -10.26
C PRO A 81 -7.65 2.20 -11.21
N ASP A 82 -8.44 3.16 -10.71
CA ASP A 82 -8.91 4.29 -11.51
C ASP A 82 -7.80 5.32 -11.72
N GLY A 83 -7.14 5.73 -10.63
CA GLY A 83 -5.97 6.61 -10.70
C GLY A 83 -4.85 5.99 -11.52
N CYS A 84 -4.55 4.70 -11.34
CA CYS A 84 -3.54 3.99 -12.13
C CYS A 84 -3.87 3.97 -13.63
N ALA A 85 -5.14 3.77 -13.99
CA ALA A 85 -5.56 3.79 -15.40
C ALA A 85 -5.41 5.18 -16.04
N LEU A 86 -5.50 6.24 -15.24
CA LEU A 86 -5.40 7.63 -15.68
C LEU A 86 -4.01 8.24 -15.48
N GLY A 87 -3.09 7.54 -14.81
CA GLY A 87 -1.79 8.08 -14.40
C GLY A 87 -1.90 9.27 -13.44
N GLN A 88 -2.89 9.24 -12.55
CA GLN A 88 -3.20 10.33 -11.63
C GLN A 88 -3.08 9.89 -10.17
N ARG A 89 -2.60 10.80 -9.32
CA ARG A 89 -2.46 10.56 -7.88
C ARG A 89 -3.77 10.11 -7.22
N LEU A 90 -4.83 10.85 -7.50
CA LEU A 90 -6.11 10.76 -6.82
C LEU A 90 -6.95 9.60 -7.38
N ASN A 91 -7.97 9.15 -6.64
CA ASN A 91 -8.99 8.25 -7.20
C ASN A 91 -9.94 9.03 -8.15
N ALA A 92 -10.94 8.34 -8.72
CA ALA A 92 -11.86 8.99 -9.66
C ALA A 92 -12.83 10.01 -9.03
N ASN A 93 -12.94 10.08 -7.70
CA ASN A 93 -13.62 11.18 -7.01
C ASN A 93 -12.70 12.38 -6.74
N GLY A 94 -11.43 12.31 -7.15
CA GLY A 94 -10.44 13.34 -6.83
C GLY A 94 -10.05 13.34 -5.36
N VAL A 95 -10.03 12.18 -4.70
CA VAL A 95 -9.60 12.01 -3.29
C VAL A 95 -8.21 11.38 -3.23
N ASP A 96 -7.36 11.89 -2.34
CA ASP A 96 -6.11 11.25 -1.96
C ASP A 96 -6.41 10.12 -0.97
N LEU A 97 -6.32 8.88 -1.43
CA LEU A 97 -6.60 7.71 -0.60
C LEU A 97 -5.69 7.64 0.64
N ASN A 98 -4.48 8.19 0.59
CA ASN A 98 -3.55 8.25 1.72
C ASN A 98 -3.76 9.50 2.60
N ARG A 99 -4.93 10.16 2.46
CA ARG A 99 -5.49 11.15 3.38
C ARG A 99 -6.93 10.80 3.80
N ASN A 100 -7.45 9.65 3.34
CA ASN A 100 -8.84 9.26 3.52
C ASN A 100 -9.03 8.23 4.64
N LEU A 101 -8.00 7.68 5.28
CA LEU A 101 -8.20 6.69 6.34
C LEU A 101 -8.82 7.31 7.60
N PRO A 102 -9.62 6.54 8.37
CA PRO A 102 -10.26 7.00 9.60
C PRO A 102 -9.29 7.01 10.77
N THR A 103 -8.37 7.97 10.75
CA THR A 103 -7.44 8.28 11.83
C THR A 103 -8.01 9.38 12.74
N GLN A 104 -7.52 9.47 13.97
CA GLN A 104 -7.90 10.52 14.93
C GLN A 104 -7.45 11.90 14.47
N ASP A 105 -6.35 11.96 13.72
CA ASP A 105 -5.81 13.20 13.15
C ASP A 105 -6.44 13.58 11.79
N TRP A 106 -7.40 12.78 11.28
CA TRP A 106 -8.08 13.09 10.03
C TRP A 106 -8.79 14.45 10.13
N ILE A 107 -8.65 15.26 9.09
CA ILE A 107 -9.29 16.57 8.97
C ILE A 107 -9.99 16.68 7.62
N ALA A 108 -11.12 17.38 7.57
CA ALA A 108 -11.85 17.61 6.33
C ALA A 108 -11.14 18.61 5.39
N ALA A 109 -10.24 19.43 5.93
CA ALA A 109 -9.51 20.43 5.17
C ALA A 109 -8.40 19.78 4.34
N SER A 110 -8.37 20.11 3.05
CA SER A 110 -7.24 19.76 2.18
C SER A 110 -6.04 20.65 2.54
N LEU A 111 -4.97 20.04 3.07
CA LEU A 111 -3.75 20.78 3.43
C LEU A 111 -3.03 21.35 2.19
N GLU A 112 -3.16 20.67 1.05
CA GLU A 112 -2.71 21.15 -0.26
C GLU A 112 -3.72 20.71 -1.33
N ALA A 113 -3.72 21.35 -2.50
CA ALA A 113 -4.60 20.97 -3.61
C ALA A 113 -4.44 19.50 -4.07
N ARG A 114 -3.27 18.91 -3.84
CA ARG A 114 -2.94 17.52 -4.17
C ARG A 114 -3.30 16.50 -3.08
N TYR A 115 -3.81 16.94 -1.92
CA TYR A 115 -4.13 16.11 -0.76
C TYR A 115 -5.60 16.18 -0.28
N PRO A 116 -6.61 16.19 -1.19
CA PRO A 116 -8.01 16.22 -0.78
C PRO A 116 -8.38 14.95 0.01
N PRO A 117 -8.86 15.05 1.27
CA PRO A 117 -9.02 13.91 2.17
C PRO A 117 -10.34 13.15 2.01
N GLY A 118 -11.25 13.64 1.15
CA GLY A 118 -12.59 13.07 0.97
C GLY A 118 -13.67 13.73 1.85
N ALA A 119 -14.93 13.35 1.63
CA ALA A 119 -16.07 13.95 2.31
C ALA A 119 -16.18 13.54 3.79
N ALA A 120 -15.60 12.39 4.14
CA ALA A 120 -15.55 11.84 5.49
C ALA A 120 -14.36 10.88 5.60
N PRO A 121 -13.86 10.58 6.82
CA PRO A 121 -12.88 9.53 7.01
C PRO A 121 -13.44 8.18 6.54
N GLY A 122 -12.74 7.50 5.64
CA GLY A 122 -13.14 6.24 5.04
C GLY A 122 -14.26 6.36 4.02
N SER A 123 -14.47 7.54 3.43
CA SER A 123 -15.53 7.77 2.45
C SER A 123 -15.34 6.99 1.16
N GLU A 124 -14.10 6.75 0.73
CA GLU A 124 -13.84 6.18 -0.60
C GLU A 124 -13.99 4.66 -0.62
N PRO A 125 -14.55 4.09 -1.70
CA PRO A 125 -14.73 2.65 -1.81
C PRO A 125 -13.39 1.89 -1.82
N GLU A 126 -12.33 2.48 -2.38
CA GLU A 126 -10.98 1.91 -2.31
C GLU A 126 -10.47 1.84 -0.86
N THR A 127 -10.66 2.91 -0.09
CA THR A 127 -10.30 2.95 1.34
C THR A 127 -11.09 1.92 2.14
N GLN A 128 -12.39 1.76 1.87
CA GLN A 128 -13.23 0.76 2.52
C GLN A 128 -12.77 -0.68 2.22
N ALA A 129 -12.38 -0.96 0.97
CA ALA A 129 -11.83 -2.26 0.59
C ALA A 129 -10.50 -2.57 1.33
N LEU A 130 -9.62 -1.57 1.49
CA LEU A 130 -8.40 -1.69 2.29
C LEU A 130 -8.72 -1.96 3.76
N LEU A 131 -9.64 -1.20 4.37
CA LEU A 131 -10.03 -1.38 5.77
C LEU A 131 -10.63 -2.76 6.05
N ALA A 132 -11.50 -3.25 5.16
CA ALA A 132 -12.04 -4.60 5.25
C ALA A 132 -10.94 -5.66 5.18
N SER A 133 -9.97 -5.47 4.28
CA SER A 133 -8.81 -6.36 4.15
C SER A 133 -7.92 -6.35 5.39
N LEU A 134 -7.66 -5.18 5.96
CA LEU A 134 -6.89 -5.03 7.21
C LEU A 134 -7.60 -5.72 8.38
N ALA A 135 -8.93 -5.60 8.46
CA ALA A 135 -9.75 -6.27 9.49
C ALA A 135 -9.78 -7.80 9.31
N GLN A 136 -9.84 -8.28 8.07
CA GLN A 136 -9.80 -9.71 7.73
C GLN A 136 -8.44 -10.33 8.03
N ILE A 137 -7.36 -9.71 7.55
CA ILE A 137 -6.00 -10.26 7.60
C ILE A 137 -5.37 -10.10 8.99
N ARG A 138 -5.68 -9.00 9.68
CA ARG A 138 -5.01 -8.57 10.93
C ARG A 138 -3.48 -8.66 10.80
N PRO A 139 -2.88 -7.93 9.84
CA PRO A 139 -1.47 -8.11 9.52
C PRO A 139 -0.59 -7.72 10.71
N ARG A 140 0.51 -8.46 10.86
CA ARG A 140 1.58 -8.13 11.81
C ARG A 140 2.62 -7.17 11.23
N PHE A 141 2.51 -6.85 9.94
CA PHE A 141 3.38 -5.95 9.21
C PHE A 141 2.68 -5.49 7.93
N VAL A 142 2.84 -4.22 7.59
CA VAL A 142 2.36 -3.63 6.33
C VAL A 142 3.54 -3.00 5.60
N LEU A 143 3.68 -3.31 4.31
CA LEU A 143 4.53 -2.56 3.38
C LEU A 143 3.64 -1.86 2.36
N SER A 144 3.67 -0.52 2.35
CA SER A 144 3.09 0.29 1.30
C SER A 144 4.19 0.76 0.35
N THR A 145 4.02 0.56 -0.95
CA THR A 145 5.00 1.01 -1.97
C THR A 145 4.48 2.24 -2.70
N HIS A 146 5.35 3.24 -2.76
CA HIS A 146 5.09 4.57 -3.32
C HIS A 146 6.28 4.96 -4.22
N SER A 147 6.24 6.17 -4.76
CA SER A 147 7.40 6.72 -5.48
C SER A 147 7.50 8.23 -5.43
N CYS A 148 8.74 8.71 -5.33
CA CYS A 148 9.12 10.10 -5.19
C CYS A 148 9.96 10.58 -6.40
N GLN A 149 10.00 11.89 -6.63
CA GLN A 149 10.77 12.46 -7.75
C GLN A 149 12.27 12.47 -7.51
N ASP A 150 12.66 12.65 -6.24
CA ASP A 150 14.04 12.83 -5.82
C ASP A 150 14.43 11.71 -4.84
N ASP A 151 15.13 12.04 -3.76
CA ASP A 151 15.76 11.10 -2.83
C ASP A 151 14.81 9.97 -2.36
N PRO A 152 14.99 8.72 -2.80
CA PRO A 152 14.20 7.59 -2.33
C PRO A 152 14.57 7.22 -0.90
N TYR A 153 13.59 6.76 -0.12
CA TYR A 153 13.78 6.42 1.29
C TYR A 153 12.84 5.31 1.76
N VAL A 154 13.15 4.76 2.93
CA VAL A 154 12.26 3.89 3.70
C VAL A 154 11.69 4.72 4.83
N ASN A 155 10.42 5.10 4.73
CA ASN A 155 9.71 5.69 5.85
C ASN A 155 9.11 4.59 6.74
N TYR A 156 9.12 4.80 8.06
CA TYR A 156 8.55 3.86 9.01
C TYR A 156 7.58 4.55 9.97
N ASN A 157 6.53 3.83 10.37
CA ASN A 157 5.56 4.27 11.38
C ASN A 157 5.29 3.15 12.39
N GLY A 158 5.04 3.53 13.64
CA GLY A 158 4.88 2.58 14.74
C GLY A 158 6.18 1.82 15.05
N PRO A 159 6.09 0.59 15.60
CA PRO A 159 7.25 -0.20 16.02
C PRO A 159 7.97 -0.88 14.83
N ALA A 160 8.44 -0.08 13.87
CA ALA A 160 8.97 -0.56 12.58
C ALA A 160 10.45 -0.20 12.31
N LEU A 161 11.14 0.52 13.20
CA LEU A 161 12.51 0.98 12.98
C LEU A 161 13.48 -0.18 12.64
N GLU A 162 13.46 -1.28 13.40
CA GLU A 162 14.34 -2.42 13.13
C GLU A 162 14.06 -3.05 11.75
N LEU A 163 12.78 -3.15 11.36
CA LEU A 163 12.40 -3.65 10.03
C LEU A 163 12.84 -2.69 8.92
N ALA A 164 12.74 -1.38 9.17
CA ALA A 164 13.22 -0.35 8.25
C ALA A 164 14.73 -0.46 8.04
N GLN A 165 15.50 -0.64 9.12
CA GLN A 165 16.95 -0.85 9.07
C GLN A 165 17.33 -2.14 8.32
N VAL A 166 16.59 -3.24 8.54
CA VAL A 166 16.78 -4.49 7.78
C VAL A 166 16.53 -4.26 6.29
N MET A 167 15.49 -3.51 5.92
CA MET A 167 15.20 -3.16 4.53
C MET A 167 16.30 -2.28 3.93
N ALA A 168 16.70 -1.22 4.65
CA ALA A 168 17.77 -0.31 4.27
C ALA A 168 19.11 -1.02 4.05
N ALA A 169 19.46 -1.98 4.90
CA ALA A 169 20.66 -2.79 4.72
C ALA A 169 20.65 -3.64 3.43
N ARG A 170 19.47 -3.88 2.82
CA ARG A 170 19.32 -4.63 1.58
C ARG A 170 19.24 -3.76 0.34
N ASN A 171 18.66 -2.57 0.43
CA ASN A 171 18.44 -1.68 -0.72
C ASN A 171 19.30 -0.41 -0.73
N GLY A 172 20.01 -0.11 0.37
CA GLY A 172 20.87 1.06 0.52
C GLY A 172 20.12 2.38 0.71
N LEU A 173 18.79 2.36 0.91
CA LEU A 173 17.99 3.57 1.06
C LEU A 173 18.08 4.14 2.49
N PRO A 174 18.08 5.46 2.65
CA PRO A 174 17.99 6.10 3.96
C PRO A 174 16.68 5.75 4.66
N VAL A 175 16.74 5.67 6.00
CA VAL A 175 15.58 5.43 6.86
C VAL A 175 15.15 6.74 7.51
N THR A 176 13.85 7.01 7.54
CA THR A 176 13.28 8.18 8.22
C THR A 176 11.93 7.85 8.86
N ASP A 177 11.57 8.46 9.99
CA ASP A 177 10.19 8.52 10.48
C ASP A 177 9.48 9.82 10.12
N ASP A 178 10.23 10.82 9.66
CA ASP A 178 9.74 12.14 9.29
C ASP A 178 9.89 12.39 7.78
N ILE A 179 8.80 12.79 7.15
CA ILE A 179 8.75 13.18 5.74
C ILE A 179 8.62 14.70 5.55
N GLY A 180 8.70 15.47 6.64
CA GLY A 180 8.77 16.93 6.64
C GLY A 180 7.43 17.66 6.68
N TYR A 181 6.30 16.95 6.76
CA TYR A 181 4.96 17.54 6.85
C TYR A 181 3.93 16.53 7.41
N PRO A 182 2.82 16.99 8.01
CA PRO A 182 1.79 16.11 8.56
C PRO A 182 1.00 15.36 7.47
N THR A 183 0.60 14.13 7.77
CA THR A 183 -0.15 13.26 6.85
C THR A 183 -1.43 12.71 7.49
N PRO A 184 -2.38 13.59 7.84
CA PRO A 184 -3.63 13.17 8.45
C PRO A 184 -4.40 12.21 7.54
N GLY A 185 -4.95 11.14 8.09
CA GLY A 185 -5.66 10.12 7.31
C GLY A 185 -4.76 9.20 6.48
N SER A 186 -3.46 9.08 6.80
CA SER A 186 -2.55 8.18 6.11
C SER A 186 -2.57 6.74 6.65
N LEU A 187 -2.12 5.80 5.82
CA LEU A 187 -1.96 4.40 6.23
C LEU A 187 -0.89 4.25 7.32
N GLY A 188 0.17 5.06 7.25
CA GLY A 188 1.22 5.11 8.26
C GLY A 188 0.68 5.49 9.65
N THR A 189 -0.18 6.51 9.71
CA THR A 189 -0.87 6.89 10.96
C THR A 189 -1.83 5.80 11.40
N TRP A 190 -2.73 5.35 10.52
CA TRP A 190 -3.79 4.39 10.88
C TRP A 190 -3.24 3.06 11.40
N ALA A 191 -2.27 2.47 10.69
CA ALA A 191 -1.70 1.17 11.02
C ALA A 191 -0.55 1.29 12.02
N GLY A 192 0.43 2.15 11.71
CA GLY A 192 1.66 2.33 12.50
C GLY A 192 1.41 3.01 13.83
N GLN A 193 0.97 4.26 13.81
CA GLN A 193 0.89 5.09 15.01
C GLN A 193 -0.26 4.67 15.93
N GLU A 194 -1.47 4.51 15.39
CA GLU A 194 -2.66 4.28 16.22
C GLU A 194 -2.84 2.82 16.64
N ARG A 195 -2.43 1.88 15.78
CA ARG A 195 -2.69 0.43 15.98
C ARG A 195 -1.43 -0.37 16.27
N ARG A 196 -0.26 0.28 16.27
CA ARG A 196 1.05 -0.34 16.53
C ARG A 196 1.36 -1.53 15.61
N ILE A 197 0.81 -1.53 14.39
CA ILE A 197 1.17 -2.48 13.35
C ILE A 197 2.42 -1.92 12.65
N PRO A 198 3.59 -2.57 12.73
CA PRO A 198 4.79 -2.09 12.06
C PRO A 198 4.51 -1.84 10.57
N THR A 199 4.68 -0.58 10.14
CA THR A 199 4.33 -0.15 8.79
C THR A 199 5.53 0.53 8.15
N LEU A 200 5.90 0.08 6.96
CA LEU A 200 6.89 0.74 6.12
C LEU A 200 6.22 1.33 4.88
N THR A 201 6.65 2.54 4.54
CA THR A 201 6.38 3.19 3.27
C THR A 201 7.70 3.21 2.49
N LEU A 202 7.76 2.43 1.41
CA LEU A 202 8.92 2.39 0.53
C LEU A 202 8.72 3.37 -0.62
N GLU A 203 9.47 4.48 -0.59
CA GLU A 203 9.46 5.51 -1.63
C GLU A 203 10.54 5.20 -2.66
N LEU A 204 10.11 4.79 -3.86
CA LEU A 204 11.01 4.48 -4.97
C LEU A 204 11.27 5.71 -5.83
N LEU A 205 12.46 5.81 -6.42
CA LEU A 205 12.75 6.88 -7.37
C LEU A 205 11.90 6.71 -8.64
N ARG A 206 11.12 7.73 -8.99
CA ARG A 206 10.40 7.81 -10.27
C ARG A 206 11.40 7.90 -11.41
N ARG A 207 11.26 7.03 -12.42
CA ARG A 207 12.10 7.13 -13.61
C ARG A 207 11.64 8.34 -14.41
N ARG A 208 12.52 9.33 -14.58
CA ARG A 208 12.30 10.41 -15.55
C ARG A 208 12.19 9.77 -16.94
N CYS A 209 11.00 9.84 -17.54
CA CYS A 209 10.78 9.50 -18.95
C CYS A 209 11.33 10.58 -19.86
#